data_AF-A0A7V8DEY7-F1
#
_entry.id   AF-A0A7V8DEY7-F1
#
_cell.length_a   1.000
_cell.length_b   1.000
_cell.length_c   1.000
_cell.angle_alpha   90.00
_cell.angle_beta   90.00
_cell.angle_gamma   90.00
#
_symmetry.space_group_name_H-M   'P 1'
#
loop_
_entity.id
_entity.type
_entity.pdbx_description
1 polymer ?
#
loop_
_entity_poly.entity_id
_entity_poly.type
_entity_poly.pdbx_seq_one_letter_code
_entity_poly.pdbx_strand_id
1 'polypeptide(L)'
;MTENGIFEEYERIRDGVKYLSGGREYSYGETEELLRSPDPFERVRAWEMRRGGWEGLEGELAELLGRAFAARKARVAAEVFGEDSAPLLEAAGRLRAPLRRALELKAGRVGAPGFRCCDLWARLPAPADAQMPLAEGLRLLGVIFEKSVEGGRGLIMEFFPGNRLLLQGDRPHCLRPDASSPAVVCLPESFRGVYPSDLPVIAHELGYAIHCDLASRAGGGAEGSPVFAGLLSYFFEELAWSGLRAEADAGAAAELAFNRLPRLAADFLIVPALLQFEEAATAAAAGGPLISAAIQDMEKKIFTEWLGADAEGAGFWMRSAGLFRPEPSGGFARLARRFLSLGLAAGGRLGAGGLEEAVSDARTLDLRGWIAKRSPGGWSALSAGALDTLSGLE
;
A
#
# COMPACT_ATOMS: atom_id res chain seq x y z
N MET A 1 -20.78 -13.97 20.23
CA MET A 1 -20.08 -14.18 18.94
C MET A 1 -18.61 -13.93 19.18
N THR A 2 -17.75 -14.84 18.75
CA THR A 2 -16.29 -14.65 18.80
C THR A 2 -15.89 -13.60 17.74
N GLU A 3 -14.83 -12.85 17.99
CA GLU A 3 -14.35 -11.76 17.12
C GLU A 3 -14.02 -12.23 15.69
N ASN A 4 -13.53 -13.47 15.55
CA ASN A 4 -13.35 -14.13 14.25
C ASN A 4 -14.66 -14.23 13.46
N GLY A 5 -15.81 -14.35 14.14
CA GLY A 5 -17.11 -14.43 13.50
C GLY A 5 -17.53 -13.15 12.77
N ILE A 6 -17.05 -11.97 13.19
CA ILE A 6 -17.33 -10.69 12.51
C ILE A 6 -16.59 -10.64 11.18
N PHE A 7 -15.29 -10.97 11.20
CA PHE A 7 -14.50 -10.97 9.97
C PHE A 7 -14.93 -12.08 9.02
N GLU A 8 -15.23 -13.28 9.51
CA GLU A 8 -15.79 -14.38 8.71
C GLU A 8 -17.15 -14.01 8.07
N GLU A 9 -17.99 -13.25 8.78
CA GLU A 9 -19.25 -12.71 8.23
C GLU A 9 -18.97 -11.71 7.11
N TYR A 10 -18.02 -10.79 7.31
CA TYR A 10 -17.57 -9.88 6.25
C TYR A 10 -17.04 -10.62 5.02
N GLU A 11 -16.22 -11.66 5.21
CA GLU A 11 -15.68 -12.45 4.11
C GLU A 11 -16.78 -13.17 3.35
N ARG A 12 -17.77 -13.75 4.03
CA ARG A 12 -18.93 -14.35 3.36
C ARG A 12 -19.73 -13.35 2.53
N ILE A 13 -19.95 -12.13 3.04
CA ILE A 13 -20.62 -11.06 2.28
C ILE A 13 -19.78 -10.70 1.05
N ARG A 14 -18.48 -10.42 1.25
CA ARG A 14 -17.53 -10.07 0.19
C ARG A 14 -17.47 -11.13 -0.92
N ASP A 15 -17.41 -12.40 -0.54
CA ASP A 15 -17.30 -13.51 -1.48
C ASP A 15 -18.62 -13.76 -2.24
N GLY A 16 -19.75 -13.24 -1.73
CA GLY A 16 -21.04 -13.22 -2.42
C GLY A 16 -21.25 -12.04 -3.39
N VAL A 17 -20.37 -11.03 -3.37
CA VAL A 17 -20.46 -9.86 -4.25
C VAL A 17 -20.21 -10.24 -5.71
N LYS A 18 -21.11 -9.81 -6.60
CA LYS A 18 -21.02 -10.04 -8.04
C LYS A 18 -20.78 -8.74 -8.80
N TYR A 19 -19.81 -8.74 -9.71
CA TYR A 19 -19.51 -7.58 -10.55
C TYR A 19 -20.09 -7.82 -11.95
N LEU A 20 -21.15 -7.10 -12.32
CA LEU A 20 -21.91 -7.36 -13.54
C LEU A 20 -21.82 -6.20 -14.54
N SER A 21 -21.58 -6.51 -15.81
CA SER A 21 -21.75 -5.55 -16.91
C SER A 21 -22.15 -6.25 -18.21
N GLY A 22 -23.18 -5.73 -18.88
CA GLY A 22 -23.64 -6.26 -20.16
C GLY A 22 -24.10 -7.72 -20.12
N GLY A 23 -24.63 -8.19 -18.98
CA GLY A 23 -25.06 -9.58 -18.79
C GLY A 23 -23.93 -10.59 -18.50
N ARG A 24 -22.68 -10.12 -18.39
CA ARG A 24 -21.52 -10.94 -17.96
C ARG A 24 -21.14 -10.63 -16.52
N GLU A 25 -20.75 -11.69 -15.80
CA GLU A 25 -20.11 -11.61 -14.48
C GLU A 25 -18.58 -11.52 -14.63
N TYR A 26 -17.98 -10.64 -13.84
CA TYR A 26 -16.55 -10.38 -13.77
C TYR A 26 -16.05 -10.71 -12.37
N SER A 27 -14.85 -11.24 -12.28
CA SER A 27 -14.13 -11.40 -11.02
C SER A 27 -13.63 -10.05 -10.48
N TYR A 28 -13.30 -10.01 -9.19
CA TYR A 28 -12.66 -8.83 -8.58
C TYR A 28 -11.36 -8.43 -9.31
N GLY A 29 -10.54 -9.42 -9.68
CA GLY A 29 -9.28 -9.21 -10.40
C GLY A 29 -9.50 -8.62 -11.80
N GLU A 30 -10.47 -9.12 -12.57
CA GLU A 30 -10.81 -8.55 -13.88
C GLU A 30 -11.25 -7.09 -13.78
N THR A 31 -12.07 -6.74 -12.78
CA THR A 31 -12.45 -5.34 -12.57
C THR A 31 -11.27 -4.46 -12.13
N GLU A 32 -10.26 -5.02 -11.46
CA GLU A 32 -9.04 -4.30 -11.08
C GLU A 32 -8.19 -3.95 -12.29
N GLU A 33 -8.04 -4.90 -13.22
CA GLU A 33 -7.31 -4.67 -14.47
C GLU A 33 -8.03 -3.64 -15.35
N LEU A 34 -9.36 -3.67 -15.41
CA LEU A 34 -10.11 -2.65 -16.15
C LEU A 34 -9.98 -1.24 -15.52
N LEU A 35 -9.89 -1.12 -14.20
CA LEU A 35 -9.59 0.17 -13.53
C LEU A 35 -8.18 0.70 -13.85
N ARG A 36 -7.27 -0.19 -14.25
CA ARG A 36 -5.90 0.15 -14.68
C ARG A 36 -5.82 0.51 -16.16
N SER A 37 -6.89 0.31 -16.93
CA SER A 37 -6.92 0.55 -18.37
C SER A 37 -6.53 2.00 -18.70
N PRO A 38 -5.77 2.23 -19.79
CA PRO A 38 -5.55 3.57 -20.31
C PRO A 38 -6.85 4.21 -20.87
N ASP A 39 -7.87 3.42 -21.19
CA ASP A 39 -9.17 3.90 -21.70
C ASP A 39 -10.09 4.41 -20.57
N PRO A 40 -10.46 5.71 -20.56
CA PRO A 40 -11.41 6.26 -19.59
C PRO A 40 -12.77 5.56 -19.54
N PHE A 41 -13.27 5.07 -20.66
CA PHE A 41 -14.58 4.41 -20.71
C PHE A 41 -14.56 3.06 -19.99
N GLU A 42 -13.47 2.29 -20.16
CA GLU A 42 -13.29 1.03 -19.45
C GLU A 42 -13.18 1.24 -17.95
N ARG A 43 -12.46 2.29 -17.52
CA ARG A 43 -12.32 2.62 -16.10
C ARG A 43 -13.64 3.04 -15.47
N VAL A 44 -14.44 3.87 -16.15
CA VAL A 44 -15.77 4.26 -15.68
C VAL A 44 -16.67 3.03 -15.54
N ARG A 45 -16.73 2.19 -16.58
CA ARG A 45 -17.50 0.95 -16.55
C ARG A 45 -17.06 0.04 -15.39
N ALA A 46 -15.75 -0.11 -15.17
CA ALA A 46 -15.22 -0.92 -14.07
C ALA A 46 -15.54 -0.34 -12.68
N TRP A 47 -15.52 0.98 -12.56
CA TRP A 47 -15.92 1.66 -11.34
C TRP A 47 -17.40 1.47 -11.04
N GLU A 48 -18.27 1.60 -12.03
CA GLU A 48 -19.71 1.35 -11.90
C GLU A 48 -19.99 -0.12 -11.55
N MET A 49 -19.31 -1.07 -12.19
CA MET A 49 -19.37 -2.49 -11.80
C MET A 49 -19.03 -2.70 -10.33
N ARG A 50 -17.92 -2.08 -9.87
CA ARG A 50 -17.47 -2.18 -8.47
C ARG A 50 -18.37 -1.46 -7.48
N ARG A 51 -19.08 -0.41 -7.90
CA ARG A 51 -20.09 0.23 -7.05
C ARG A 51 -21.34 -0.64 -6.98
N GLY A 52 -21.90 -1.00 -8.13
CA GLY A 52 -23.12 -1.78 -8.24
C GLY A 52 -23.06 -3.14 -7.54
N GLY A 53 -21.89 -3.80 -7.50
CA GLY A 53 -21.74 -5.07 -6.77
C GLY A 53 -21.95 -4.95 -5.25
N TRP A 54 -21.78 -3.75 -4.68
CA TRP A 54 -21.92 -3.49 -3.25
C TRP A 54 -23.19 -2.72 -2.89
N GLU A 55 -23.95 -2.27 -3.89
CA GLU A 55 -25.21 -1.56 -3.67
C GLU A 55 -26.23 -2.46 -2.96
N GLY A 56 -26.90 -1.91 -1.94
CA GLY A 56 -27.87 -2.63 -1.11
C GLY A 56 -27.28 -3.34 0.10
N LEU A 57 -25.95 -3.42 0.22
CA LEU A 57 -25.26 -4.03 1.38
C LEU A 57 -24.95 -3.02 2.49
N GLU A 58 -25.27 -1.74 2.30
CA GLU A 58 -24.78 -0.66 3.17
C GLU A 58 -25.34 -0.76 4.58
N GLY A 59 -26.59 -1.19 4.74
CA GLY A 59 -27.22 -1.37 6.05
C GLY A 59 -26.57 -2.52 6.85
N GLU A 60 -26.47 -3.70 6.24
CA GLU A 60 -25.86 -4.88 6.85
C GLU A 60 -24.39 -4.63 7.22
N LEU A 61 -23.62 -4.01 6.31
CA LEU A 61 -22.23 -3.69 6.56
C LEU A 61 -22.05 -2.58 7.60
N ALA A 62 -22.97 -1.62 7.71
CA ALA A 62 -22.93 -0.59 8.76
C ALA A 62 -23.11 -1.20 10.16
N GLU A 63 -24.06 -2.13 10.30
CA GLU A 63 -24.27 -2.87 11.56
C GLU A 63 -23.06 -3.73 11.91
N LEU A 64 -22.52 -4.45 10.93
CA LEU A 64 -21.32 -5.28 11.09
C LEU A 64 -20.11 -4.43 11.50
N LEU A 65 -19.94 -3.25 10.91
CA LEU A 65 -18.87 -2.31 11.24
C LEU A 65 -19.01 -1.78 12.67
N GLY A 66 -20.24 -1.47 13.12
CA GLY A 66 -20.50 -1.08 14.50
C GLY A 66 -20.11 -2.17 15.51
N ARG A 67 -20.42 -3.43 15.19
CA ARG A 67 -19.96 -4.59 15.99
C ARG A 67 -18.43 -4.71 16.01
N ALA A 68 -17.78 -4.51 14.86
CA ALA A 68 -16.32 -4.57 14.76
C ALA A 68 -15.63 -3.53 15.66
N PHE A 69 -16.09 -2.27 15.64
CA PHE A 69 -15.52 -1.22 16.50
C PHE A 69 -15.81 -1.44 17.99
N ALA A 70 -16.99 -1.96 18.35
CA ALA A 70 -17.29 -2.31 19.73
C ALA A 70 -16.34 -3.40 20.27
N ALA A 71 -16.07 -4.43 19.46
CA ALA A 71 -15.11 -5.48 19.80
C ALA A 71 -13.68 -4.93 19.97
N ARG A 72 -13.21 -4.13 19.00
CA ARG A 72 -11.88 -3.49 19.08
C ARG A 72 -11.71 -2.60 20.30
N LYS A 73 -12.71 -1.80 20.66
CA LYS A 73 -12.64 -0.92 21.84
C LYS A 73 -12.42 -1.72 23.13
N ALA A 74 -13.10 -2.85 23.29
CA ALA A 74 -12.89 -3.73 24.44
C ALA A 74 -11.46 -4.27 24.49
N ARG A 75 -10.87 -4.55 23.31
CA ARG A 75 -9.50 -5.04 23.18
C ARG A 75 -8.44 -3.94 23.35
N VAL A 76 -8.57 -2.76 22.76
CA VAL A 76 -7.62 -1.64 22.92
C VAL A 76 -7.57 -1.17 24.38
N ALA A 77 -8.69 -1.25 25.11
CA ALA A 77 -8.69 -1.03 26.56
C ALA A 77 -7.89 -2.10 27.35
N ALA A 78 -7.67 -3.28 26.77
CA ALA A 78 -6.88 -4.37 27.34
C ALA A 78 -5.45 -4.47 26.77
N GLU A 79 -5.21 -4.01 25.54
CA GLU A 79 -3.96 -4.04 24.78
C GLU A 79 -3.64 -2.61 24.30
N VAL A 80 -2.86 -1.89 25.10
CA VAL A 80 -2.51 -0.49 24.87
C VAL A 80 -1.72 -0.34 23.56
N PHE A 81 -2.39 0.07 22.48
CA PHE A 81 -1.77 0.78 21.36
C PHE A 81 -2.16 2.26 21.48
N GLY A 82 -1.54 2.94 22.45
CA GLY A 82 -1.80 4.34 22.82
C GLY A 82 -0.99 5.36 22.01
N GLU A 83 -0.73 5.10 20.72
CA GLU A 83 -0.03 6.05 19.86
C GLU A 83 -1.02 7.01 19.20
N ASP A 84 -0.75 8.31 19.33
CA ASP A 84 -1.54 9.37 18.70
C ASP A 84 -1.29 9.38 17.19
N SER A 85 -2.36 9.21 16.40
CA SER A 85 -2.33 9.25 14.94
C SER A 85 -2.21 10.67 14.38
N ALA A 86 -2.51 11.71 15.18
CA ALA A 86 -2.58 13.09 14.70
C ALA A 86 -1.26 13.59 14.07
N PRO A 87 -0.06 13.35 14.66
CA PRO A 87 1.20 13.75 14.04
C PRO A 87 1.47 13.06 12.69
N LEU A 88 1.05 11.81 12.55
CA LEU A 88 1.19 11.03 11.33
C LEU A 88 0.21 11.50 10.24
N LEU A 89 -1.04 11.78 10.62
CA LEU A 89 -2.05 12.37 9.74
C LEU A 89 -1.67 13.78 9.29
N GLU A 90 -1.06 14.59 10.17
CA GLU A 90 -0.52 15.91 9.79
C GLU A 90 0.59 15.77 8.73
N ALA A 91 1.53 14.84 8.94
CA ALA A 91 2.60 14.56 8.01
C ALA A 91 2.09 14.08 6.64
N ALA A 92 1.09 13.20 6.61
CA ALA A 92 0.42 12.79 5.37
C ALA A 92 -0.38 13.94 4.74
N GLY A 93 -0.99 14.79 5.57
CA GLY A 93 -1.78 15.95 5.17
C GLY A 93 -1.01 16.95 4.29
N ARG A 94 0.32 17.07 4.50
CA ARG A 94 1.23 17.90 3.71
C ARG A 94 1.44 17.39 2.27
N LEU A 95 1.24 16.09 2.04
CA LEU A 95 1.39 15.47 0.72
C LEU A 95 0.12 15.61 -0.14
N ARG A 96 -1.01 16.01 0.46
CA ARG A 96 -2.32 16.04 -0.20
C ARG A 96 -2.34 16.89 -1.46
N ALA A 97 -1.95 18.16 -1.37
CA ALA A 97 -2.03 19.08 -2.51
C ALA A 97 -1.10 18.68 -3.67
N PRO A 98 0.19 18.35 -3.43
CA PRO A 98 1.08 17.85 -4.50
C PRO A 98 0.55 16.58 -5.17
N LEU A 99 0.08 15.60 -4.41
CA LEU A 99 -0.44 14.35 -4.96
C LEU A 99 -1.71 14.56 -5.79
N ARG A 100 -2.63 15.44 -5.34
CA ARG A 100 -3.83 15.79 -6.12
C ARG A 100 -3.49 16.44 -7.44
N ARG A 101 -2.55 17.39 -7.43
CA ARG A 101 -2.10 18.05 -8.66
C ARG A 101 -1.51 17.01 -9.62
N ALA A 102 -0.70 16.09 -9.12
CA ALA A 102 -0.13 15.02 -9.93
C ALA A 102 -1.19 14.04 -10.48
N LEU A 103 -2.21 13.72 -9.69
CA LEU A 103 -3.36 12.91 -10.13
C LEU A 103 -4.17 13.63 -11.22
N GLU A 104 -4.37 14.94 -11.10
CA GLU A 104 -5.04 15.76 -12.12
C GLU A 104 -4.26 15.78 -13.43
N LEU A 105 -2.94 16.00 -13.36
CA LEU A 105 -2.06 15.93 -14.53
C LEU A 105 -2.11 14.55 -15.19
N LYS A 106 -2.11 13.49 -14.37
CA LYS A 106 -2.23 12.11 -14.87
C LYS A 106 -3.57 11.86 -15.55
N ALA A 107 -4.67 12.34 -14.98
CA ALA A 107 -6.01 12.20 -15.54
C ALA A 107 -6.06 12.78 -16.95
N GLY A 108 -5.50 13.98 -17.17
CA GLY A 108 -5.39 14.58 -18.50
C GLY A 108 -4.57 13.73 -19.48
N ARG A 109 -3.47 13.11 -19.02
CA ARG A 109 -2.64 12.22 -19.87
C ARG A 109 -3.33 10.93 -20.29
N VAL A 110 -4.22 10.41 -19.45
CA VAL A 110 -5.03 9.22 -19.80
C VAL A 110 -6.36 9.60 -20.47
N GLY A 111 -6.49 10.83 -20.97
CA GLY A 111 -7.66 11.29 -21.71
C GLY A 111 -8.91 11.54 -20.87
N ALA A 112 -8.79 11.61 -19.54
CA ALA A 112 -9.90 12.00 -18.68
C ALA A 112 -10.05 13.54 -18.65
N PRO A 113 -11.29 14.07 -18.61
CA PRO A 113 -11.53 15.52 -18.58
C PRO A 113 -11.16 16.19 -17.24
N GLY A 114 -10.91 15.38 -16.20
CA GLY A 114 -10.44 15.77 -14.89
C GLY A 114 -10.29 14.54 -13.99
N PHE A 115 -9.64 14.65 -12.84
CA PHE A 115 -9.46 13.52 -11.94
C PHE A 115 -10.78 13.10 -11.28
N ARG A 116 -11.10 11.81 -11.39
CA ARG A 116 -12.19 11.16 -10.64
C ARG A 116 -11.65 9.94 -9.90
N CYS A 117 -12.41 9.45 -8.92
CA CYS A 117 -12.02 8.25 -8.16
C CYS A 117 -11.71 7.04 -9.06
N CYS A 118 -12.43 6.87 -10.19
CA CYS A 118 -12.18 5.79 -11.15
C CYS A 118 -10.82 5.88 -11.87
N ASP A 119 -10.16 7.05 -11.85
CA ASP A 119 -8.88 7.29 -12.51
C ASP A 119 -7.66 7.04 -11.58
N LEU A 120 -7.90 6.75 -10.29
CA LEU A 120 -6.83 6.59 -9.28
C LEU A 120 -5.81 5.50 -9.65
N TRP A 121 -6.25 4.44 -10.33
CA TRP A 121 -5.41 3.30 -10.73
C TRP A 121 -5.03 3.29 -12.20
N ALA A 122 -5.46 4.29 -12.98
CA ALA A 122 -5.18 4.35 -14.42
C ALA A 122 -3.68 4.20 -14.67
N ARG A 123 -3.27 3.42 -15.66
CA ARG A 123 -1.87 3.35 -16.09
C ARG A 123 -1.66 4.23 -17.32
N LEU A 124 -0.46 4.75 -17.47
CA LEU A 124 -0.06 5.26 -18.79
C LEU A 124 0.15 4.05 -19.71
N PRO A 125 -0.22 4.14 -21.00
CA PRO A 125 0.06 3.08 -21.95
C PRO A 125 1.57 2.86 -22.06
N ALA A 126 2.03 1.64 -21.79
CA ALA A 126 3.43 1.27 -21.97
C ALA A 126 3.64 0.72 -23.40
N PRO A 127 4.72 1.11 -24.10
CA PRO A 127 5.10 0.49 -25.36
C PRO A 127 5.33 -1.01 -25.19
N ALA A 128 4.81 -1.86 -26.08
CA ALA A 128 4.95 -3.31 -25.97
C ALA A 128 6.41 -3.79 -26.04
N ASP A 129 7.29 -3.01 -26.68
CA ASP A 129 8.74 -3.21 -26.79
C ASP A 129 9.51 -2.78 -25.53
N ALA A 130 8.85 -2.19 -24.53
CA ALA A 130 9.47 -1.83 -23.25
C ALA A 130 9.57 -3.00 -22.25
N GLN A 131 9.07 -4.19 -22.59
CA GLN A 131 9.22 -5.38 -21.74
C GLN A 131 10.64 -5.95 -21.82
N MET A 132 11.17 -6.36 -20.67
CA MET A 132 12.42 -7.12 -20.55
C MET A 132 12.18 -8.48 -19.90
N PRO A 133 13.02 -9.49 -20.15
CA PRO A 133 12.98 -10.74 -19.41
C PRO A 133 13.14 -10.52 -17.90
N LEU A 134 12.43 -11.29 -17.07
CA LEU A 134 12.54 -11.20 -15.61
C LEU A 134 13.98 -11.22 -15.09
N ALA A 135 14.83 -12.08 -15.66
CA ALA A 135 16.23 -12.19 -15.29
C ALA A 135 17.00 -10.88 -15.52
N GLU A 136 16.68 -10.14 -16.59
CA GLU A 136 17.25 -8.82 -16.86
C GLU A 136 16.75 -7.78 -15.87
N GLY A 137 15.44 -7.77 -15.59
CA GLY A 137 14.84 -6.91 -14.57
C GLY A 137 15.44 -7.10 -13.17
N LEU A 138 15.68 -8.36 -12.76
CA LEU A 138 16.35 -8.68 -11.50
C LEU A 138 17.82 -8.22 -11.49
N ARG A 139 18.54 -8.34 -12.61
CA ARG A 139 19.91 -7.81 -12.72
C ARG A 139 19.93 -6.30 -12.59
N LEU A 140 18.96 -5.59 -13.19
CA LEU A 140 18.81 -4.15 -13.05
C LEU A 140 18.53 -3.76 -11.60
N LEU A 141 17.62 -4.45 -10.90
CA LEU A 141 17.40 -4.26 -9.46
C LEU A 141 18.68 -4.48 -8.65
N GLY A 142 19.47 -5.49 -8.97
CA GLY A 142 20.76 -5.74 -8.31
C GLY A 142 21.75 -4.59 -8.48
N VAL A 143 21.80 -3.96 -9.65
CA VAL A 143 22.62 -2.75 -9.90
C VAL A 143 22.11 -1.57 -9.08
N ILE A 144 20.80 -1.36 -9.03
CA ILE A 144 20.19 -0.28 -8.24
C ILE A 144 20.48 -0.49 -6.75
N PHE A 145 20.28 -1.71 -6.24
CA PHE A 145 20.51 -2.01 -4.83
C PHE A 145 21.98 -1.86 -4.46
N GLU A 146 22.93 -2.24 -5.31
CA GLU A 146 24.36 -2.09 -5.02
C GLU A 146 24.79 -0.61 -4.81
N LYS A 147 24.13 0.33 -5.52
CA LYS A 147 24.38 1.77 -5.38
C LYS A 147 23.91 2.30 -4.01
N SER A 148 22.85 1.71 -3.45
CA SER A 148 22.20 2.18 -2.21
C SER A 148 22.49 1.32 -0.97
N VAL A 149 22.92 0.08 -1.16
CA VAL A 149 23.24 -0.89 -0.11
C VAL A 149 24.48 -1.65 -0.55
N GLU A 150 25.54 -1.61 0.26
CA GLU A 150 26.73 -2.43 0.03
C GLU A 150 26.39 -3.93 -0.02
N GLY A 151 26.79 -4.61 -1.10
CA GLY A 151 26.43 -6.00 -1.33
C GLY A 151 24.99 -6.22 -1.80
N GLY A 152 24.27 -5.15 -2.15
CA GLY A 152 22.89 -5.19 -2.61
C GLY A 152 22.67 -6.08 -3.84
N ARG A 153 23.68 -6.25 -4.70
CA ARG A 153 23.62 -7.21 -5.80
C ARG A 153 23.55 -8.66 -5.32
N GLY A 154 24.27 -8.98 -4.24
CA GLY A 154 24.27 -10.30 -3.61
C GLY A 154 22.90 -10.69 -3.09
N LEU A 155 22.17 -9.72 -2.52
CA LEU A 155 20.81 -9.93 -2.01
C LEU A 155 19.85 -10.46 -3.09
N ILE A 156 19.92 -9.95 -4.32
CA ILE A 156 19.12 -10.48 -5.44
C ILE A 156 19.56 -11.91 -5.80
N MET A 157 20.87 -12.15 -5.85
CA MET A 157 21.42 -13.43 -6.25
C MET A 157 21.10 -14.56 -5.26
N GLU A 158 20.89 -14.26 -3.98
CA GLU A 158 20.42 -15.23 -2.98
C GLU A 158 19.02 -15.79 -3.29
N PHE A 159 18.17 -15.04 -3.99
CA PHE A 159 16.86 -15.50 -4.47
C PHE A 159 16.94 -16.19 -5.85
N PHE A 160 18.01 -15.92 -6.60
CA PHE A 160 18.09 -16.21 -8.02
C PHE A 160 18.50 -17.65 -8.45
N PRO A 161 18.80 -18.64 -7.57
CA PRO A 161 18.79 -20.03 -8.00
C PRO A 161 17.43 -20.68 -7.70
N GLY A 162 16.32 -20.12 -8.20
CA GLY A 162 14.99 -20.75 -8.33
C GLY A 162 14.27 -21.27 -7.08
N ASN A 163 14.94 -21.35 -5.92
CA ASN A 163 14.42 -22.00 -4.71
C ASN A 163 13.55 -21.07 -3.86
N ARG A 164 13.64 -19.75 -4.09
CA ARG A 164 12.95 -18.74 -3.28
C ARG A 164 12.22 -17.69 -4.12
N LEU A 165 12.25 -17.81 -5.44
CA LEU A 165 11.42 -17.04 -6.36
C LEU A 165 10.70 -18.02 -7.30
N LEU A 166 9.37 -18.01 -7.25
CA LEU A 166 8.50 -18.89 -8.02
C LEU A 166 7.60 -18.08 -8.95
N LEU A 167 7.39 -18.58 -10.16
CA LEU A 167 6.38 -18.05 -11.08
C LEU A 167 5.07 -18.81 -10.90
N GLN A 168 4.24 -18.39 -9.95
CA GLN A 168 2.96 -19.01 -9.62
C GLN A 168 2.00 -18.03 -8.94
N GLY A 169 0.70 -18.30 -9.09
CA GLY A 169 -0.39 -17.54 -8.48
C GLY A 169 -0.82 -16.31 -9.28
N ASP A 170 -1.81 -15.61 -8.74
CA ASP A 170 -2.53 -14.55 -9.48
C ASP A 170 -1.98 -13.14 -9.20
N ARG A 171 -1.18 -12.97 -8.14
CA ARG A 171 -0.56 -11.69 -7.77
C ARG A 171 0.83 -11.87 -7.13
N PRO A 172 1.71 -10.86 -7.22
CA PRO A 172 2.95 -10.85 -6.45
C PRO A 172 2.67 -10.96 -4.95
N HIS A 173 3.35 -11.86 -4.27
CA HIS A 173 3.29 -11.99 -2.82
C HIS A 173 4.47 -12.81 -2.29
N CYS A 174 4.92 -12.48 -1.09
CA CYS A 174 5.90 -13.27 -0.36
C CYS A 174 5.21 -14.21 0.64
N LEU A 175 5.54 -15.49 0.56
CA LEU A 175 5.08 -16.54 1.47
C LEU A 175 6.15 -16.84 2.51
N ARG A 176 5.73 -16.97 3.77
CA ARG A 176 6.54 -17.50 4.85
C ARG A 176 5.65 -18.41 5.71
N PRO A 177 5.73 -19.74 5.52
CA PRO A 177 4.84 -20.68 6.21
C PRO A 177 4.98 -20.63 7.74
N ASP A 178 6.20 -20.42 8.23
CA ASP A 178 6.52 -20.29 9.64
C ASP A 178 7.81 -19.45 9.84
N ALA A 179 8.08 -19.07 11.09
CA ALA A 179 9.22 -18.21 11.43
C ALA A 179 10.60 -18.86 11.18
N SER A 180 10.69 -20.19 11.09
CA SER A 180 11.92 -20.92 10.82
C SER A 180 12.17 -21.19 9.33
N SER A 181 11.13 -21.06 8.50
CA SER A 181 11.20 -21.31 7.06
C SER A 181 11.70 -20.08 6.30
N PRO A 182 12.54 -20.27 5.25
CA PRO A 182 12.94 -19.18 4.39
C PRO A 182 11.73 -18.61 3.66
N ALA A 183 11.68 -17.29 3.55
CA ALA A 183 10.64 -16.61 2.78
C ALA A 183 10.77 -16.92 1.28
N VAL A 184 9.65 -17.13 0.60
CA VAL A 184 9.54 -17.45 -0.83
C VAL A 184 8.71 -16.39 -1.54
N VAL A 185 9.29 -15.73 -2.53
CA VAL A 185 8.59 -14.76 -3.39
C VAL A 185 7.87 -15.49 -4.50
N CYS A 186 6.55 -15.28 -4.62
CA CYS A 186 5.74 -15.80 -5.71
C CYS A 186 5.31 -14.64 -6.61
N LEU A 187 5.59 -14.74 -7.90
CA LEU A 187 5.18 -13.79 -8.93
C LEU A 187 4.24 -14.49 -9.93
N PRO A 188 3.24 -13.80 -10.50
CA PRO A 188 2.42 -14.39 -11.56
C PRO A 188 3.24 -14.77 -12.80
N GLU A 189 2.73 -15.73 -13.57
CA GLU A 189 3.34 -16.13 -14.85
C GLU A 189 3.50 -14.97 -15.86
N SER A 190 2.68 -13.93 -15.74
CA SER A 190 2.81 -12.71 -16.55
C SER A 190 4.14 -11.98 -16.31
N PHE A 191 4.82 -12.19 -15.19
CA PHE A 191 6.11 -11.57 -14.87
C PHE A 191 7.29 -12.24 -15.60
N ARG A 192 7.07 -13.16 -16.55
CA ARG A 192 8.16 -13.60 -17.46
C ARG A 192 8.72 -12.45 -18.28
N GLY A 193 7.84 -11.55 -18.72
CA GLY A 193 8.17 -10.25 -19.28
C GLY A 193 7.75 -9.17 -18.29
N VAL A 194 8.68 -8.29 -17.91
CA VAL A 194 8.43 -7.22 -16.94
C VAL A 194 8.71 -5.88 -17.58
N TYR A 195 7.88 -4.88 -17.26
CA TYR A 195 8.18 -3.49 -17.54
C TYR A 195 9.05 -2.92 -16.42
N PRO A 196 9.81 -1.84 -16.67
CA PRO A 196 10.51 -1.10 -15.62
C PRO A 196 9.60 -0.75 -14.43
N SER A 197 8.33 -0.41 -14.67
CA SER A 197 7.35 -0.09 -13.64
C SER A 197 6.88 -1.27 -12.78
N ASP A 198 7.17 -2.51 -13.17
CA ASP A 198 6.84 -3.71 -12.38
C ASP A 198 7.93 -4.04 -11.36
N LEU A 199 9.17 -3.62 -11.63
CA LEU A 199 10.33 -3.92 -10.78
C LEU A 199 10.19 -3.41 -9.33
N PRO A 200 9.56 -2.26 -9.03
CA PRO A 200 9.31 -1.84 -7.65
C PRO A 200 8.41 -2.80 -6.87
N VAL A 201 7.44 -3.45 -7.52
CA VAL A 201 6.60 -4.46 -6.86
C VAL A 201 7.42 -5.72 -6.56
N ILE A 202 8.28 -6.14 -7.49
CA ILE A 202 9.21 -7.26 -7.25
C ILE A 202 10.17 -6.92 -6.09
N ALA A 203 10.70 -5.70 -6.08
CA ALA A 203 11.55 -5.18 -5.02
C ALA A 203 10.84 -5.15 -3.65
N HIS A 204 9.53 -4.86 -3.64
CA HIS A 204 8.72 -4.94 -2.42
C HIS A 204 8.73 -6.36 -1.83
N GLU A 205 8.40 -7.36 -2.64
CA GLU A 205 8.32 -8.75 -2.17
C GLU A 205 9.69 -9.30 -1.76
N LEU A 206 10.74 -8.98 -2.54
CA LEU A 206 12.12 -9.32 -2.18
C LEU A 206 12.54 -8.64 -0.86
N GLY A 207 12.19 -7.36 -0.69
CA GLY A 207 12.47 -6.62 0.53
C GLY A 207 11.76 -7.19 1.75
N TYR A 208 10.54 -7.70 1.59
CA TYR A 208 9.85 -8.42 2.67
C TYR A 208 10.58 -9.72 3.03
N ALA A 209 10.98 -10.50 2.03
CA ALA A 209 11.74 -11.73 2.26
C ALA A 209 13.09 -11.48 2.95
N ILE A 210 13.84 -10.46 2.52
CA ILE A 210 15.10 -10.01 3.16
C ILE A 210 14.84 -9.59 4.61
N HIS A 211 13.76 -8.84 4.87
CA HIS A 211 13.38 -8.46 6.24
C HIS A 211 13.16 -9.69 7.13
N CYS A 212 12.39 -10.67 6.65
CA CYS A 212 12.13 -11.90 7.39
C CYS A 212 13.41 -12.67 7.71
N ASP A 213 14.34 -12.80 6.76
CA ASP A 213 15.59 -13.51 6.96
C ASP A 213 16.48 -12.82 8.00
N LEU A 214 16.65 -11.50 7.90
CA LEU A 214 17.43 -10.72 8.85
C LEU A 214 16.82 -10.77 10.25
N ALA A 215 15.49 -10.67 10.36
CA ALA A 215 14.79 -10.79 11.63
C ALA A 215 14.98 -12.18 12.27
N SER A 216 14.99 -13.23 11.45
CA SER A 216 15.23 -14.62 11.90
C SER A 216 16.66 -14.80 12.42
N ARG A 217 17.66 -14.29 11.68
CA ARG A 217 19.09 -14.34 12.09
C ARG A 217 19.34 -13.60 13.40
N ALA A 218 18.58 -12.53 13.67
CA ALA A 218 18.67 -11.80 14.92
C ALA A 218 18.14 -12.60 16.14
N GLY A 219 17.52 -13.76 15.95
CA GLY A 219 17.03 -14.63 17.04
C GLY A 219 15.60 -14.33 17.50
N GLY A 220 14.77 -13.69 16.67
CA GLY A 220 13.37 -13.39 16.98
C GLY A 220 12.38 -14.34 16.30
N GLY A 221 11.47 -14.93 17.08
CA GLY A 221 10.35 -15.74 16.59
C GLY A 221 9.08 -14.95 16.24
N ALA A 222 9.12 -13.63 16.26
CA ALA A 222 8.01 -12.77 15.86
C ALA A 222 8.57 -11.52 15.17
N GLU A 223 7.94 -11.11 14.09
CA GLU A 223 8.05 -9.74 13.58
C GLU A 223 7.91 -8.78 14.78
N GLY A 224 8.74 -7.74 14.86
CA GLY A 224 8.69 -6.77 15.96
C GLY A 224 7.34 -6.03 16.03
N SER A 225 7.32 -4.82 16.58
CA SER A 225 6.11 -3.98 16.54
C SER A 225 5.47 -3.99 15.15
N PRO A 226 4.12 -4.13 15.01
CA PRO A 226 3.44 -4.17 13.71
C PRO A 226 3.80 -3.01 12.78
N VAL A 227 4.21 -1.87 13.33
CA VAL A 227 4.70 -0.71 12.57
C VAL A 227 5.94 -1.05 11.75
N PHE A 228 6.84 -1.89 12.25
CA PHE A 228 8.10 -2.24 11.57
C PHE A 228 8.06 -3.56 10.80
N ALA A 229 7.01 -4.37 10.94
CA ALA A 229 6.90 -5.66 10.25
C ALA A 229 7.09 -5.50 8.73
N GLY A 230 8.14 -6.06 8.14
CA GLY A 230 8.38 -5.88 6.70
C GLY A 230 8.76 -4.44 6.32
N LEU A 231 9.36 -3.65 7.22
CA LEU A 231 9.89 -2.31 6.91
C LEU A 231 10.73 -2.29 5.63
N LEU A 232 11.53 -3.33 5.40
CA LEU A 232 12.41 -3.35 4.22
C LEU A 232 11.65 -3.55 2.90
N SER A 233 10.40 -4.01 2.90
CA SER A 233 9.63 -4.16 1.66
C SER A 233 9.40 -2.80 0.99
N TYR A 234 8.88 -1.83 1.74
CA TYR A 234 8.73 -0.47 1.24
C TYR A 234 10.08 0.23 1.01
N PHE A 235 11.12 -0.06 1.79
CA PHE A 235 12.45 0.51 1.57
C PHE A 235 13.02 0.09 0.20
N PHE A 236 13.01 -1.21 -0.13
CA PHE A 236 13.51 -1.70 -1.42
C PHE A 236 12.60 -1.26 -2.58
N GLU A 237 11.29 -1.18 -2.39
CA GLU A 237 10.35 -0.56 -3.35
C GLU A 237 10.78 0.88 -3.67
N GLU A 238 11.16 1.67 -2.66
CA GLU A 238 11.61 3.05 -2.81
C GLU A 238 12.96 3.20 -3.50
N LEU A 239 13.91 2.30 -3.19
CA LEU A 239 15.19 2.25 -3.91
C LEU A 239 14.97 1.93 -5.38
N ALA A 240 14.09 0.99 -5.70
CA ALA A 240 13.76 0.64 -7.08
C ALA A 240 13.17 1.84 -7.83
N TRP A 241 12.16 2.52 -7.27
CA TRP A 241 11.59 3.72 -7.91
C TRP A 241 12.64 4.81 -8.16
N SER A 242 13.44 5.12 -7.14
CA SER A 242 14.43 6.20 -7.21
C SER A 242 15.56 5.86 -8.18
N GLY A 243 16.05 4.61 -8.14
CA GLY A 243 17.12 4.14 -9.02
C GLY A 243 16.70 4.06 -10.48
N LEU A 244 15.52 3.52 -10.78
CA LEU A 244 15.00 3.47 -12.15
C LEU A 244 14.83 4.86 -12.73
N ARG A 245 14.30 5.78 -11.94
CA ARG A 245 14.10 7.17 -12.38
C ARG A 245 15.43 7.90 -12.61
N ALA A 246 16.45 7.63 -11.80
CA ALA A 246 17.76 8.26 -11.94
C ALA A 246 18.52 7.84 -13.21
N GLU A 247 18.28 6.62 -13.70
CA GLU A 247 18.91 6.08 -14.90
C GLU A 247 18.08 6.31 -16.18
N ALA A 248 16.82 6.70 -16.04
CA ALA A 248 15.90 6.93 -17.15
C ALA A 248 16.15 8.29 -17.81
N ASP A 249 15.88 8.38 -19.13
CA ASP A 249 15.75 9.69 -19.78
C ASP A 249 14.54 10.47 -19.23
N ALA A 250 14.44 11.75 -19.59
CA ALA A 250 13.39 12.63 -19.07
C ALA A 250 11.96 12.12 -19.35
N GLY A 251 11.72 11.46 -20.49
CA GLY A 251 10.41 10.92 -20.85
C GLY A 251 10.06 9.71 -20.01
N ALA A 252 10.95 8.71 -19.97
CA ALA A 252 10.77 7.50 -19.18
C ALA A 252 10.72 7.79 -17.67
N ALA A 253 11.49 8.76 -17.18
CA ALA A 253 11.44 9.21 -15.79
C ALA A 253 10.07 9.79 -15.41
N ALA A 254 9.44 10.58 -16.30
CA ALA A 254 8.10 11.10 -16.09
C ALA A 254 7.05 9.98 -16.10
N GLU A 255 7.15 9.01 -17.00
CA GLU A 255 6.25 7.85 -17.05
C GLU A 255 6.33 7.00 -15.78
N LEU A 256 7.56 6.72 -15.30
CA LEU A 256 7.78 6.03 -14.03
C LEU A 256 7.13 6.78 -12.86
N ALA A 257 7.26 8.11 -12.82
CA ALA A 257 6.64 8.93 -11.79
C ALA A 257 5.10 8.82 -11.82
N PHE A 258 4.47 8.89 -13.00
CA PHE A 258 3.03 8.71 -13.14
C PHE A 258 2.54 7.29 -12.84
N ASN A 259 3.33 6.27 -13.18
CA ASN A 259 3.01 4.87 -12.86
C ASN A 259 3.19 4.55 -11.37
N ARG A 260 4.00 5.34 -10.64
CA ARG A 260 4.12 5.29 -9.19
C ARG A 260 2.93 5.91 -8.44
N LEU A 261 2.27 6.90 -9.04
CA LEU A 261 1.19 7.66 -8.38
C LEU A 261 0.07 6.82 -7.74
N PRO A 262 -0.45 5.73 -8.33
CA PRO A 262 -1.49 4.93 -7.70
C PRO A 262 -1.08 4.39 -6.33
N ARG A 263 0.20 4.00 -6.19
CA ARG A 263 0.75 3.50 -4.93
C ARG A 263 0.89 4.62 -3.90
N LEU A 264 1.45 5.76 -4.32
CA LEU A 264 1.55 6.94 -3.46
C LEU A 264 0.18 7.45 -3.00
N ALA A 265 -0.81 7.47 -3.89
CA ALA A 265 -2.15 7.89 -3.55
C ALA A 265 -2.86 6.88 -2.63
N ALA A 266 -2.63 5.57 -2.83
CA ALA A 266 -3.11 4.56 -1.90
C ALA A 266 -2.50 4.76 -0.50
N ASP A 267 -1.19 4.95 -0.40
CA ASP A 267 -0.49 5.04 0.88
C ASP A 267 -0.66 6.39 1.58
N PHE A 268 -0.72 7.50 0.85
CA PHE A 268 -0.71 8.85 1.42
C PHE A 268 -2.00 9.65 1.24
N LEU A 269 -3.00 9.12 0.53
CA LEU A 269 -4.35 9.70 0.48
C LEU A 269 -5.41 8.74 1.03
N ILE A 270 -5.47 7.51 0.51
CA ILE A 270 -6.52 6.54 0.88
C ILE A 270 -6.31 6.00 2.28
N VAL A 271 -5.10 5.57 2.65
CA VAL A 271 -4.82 5.04 4.00
C VAL A 271 -5.06 6.09 5.09
N PRO A 272 -4.58 7.34 4.98
CA PRO A 272 -4.92 8.40 5.93
C PRO A 272 -6.41 8.72 5.98
N ALA A 273 -7.10 8.75 4.82
CA ALA A 273 -8.55 8.94 4.78
C ALA A 273 -9.30 7.82 5.52
N LEU A 274 -8.88 6.56 5.34
CA LEU A 274 -9.41 5.40 6.06
C LEU A 274 -9.15 5.49 7.57
N LEU A 275 -7.97 5.97 7.98
CA LEU A 275 -7.62 6.14 9.39
C LEU A 275 -8.50 7.22 10.04
N GLN A 276 -8.64 8.37 9.41
CA GLN A 276 -9.53 9.44 9.87
C GLN A 276 -11.01 9.01 9.85
N PHE A 277 -11.42 8.23 8.85
CA PHE A 277 -12.75 7.63 8.78
C PHE A 277 -13.00 6.67 9.95
N GLU A 278 -12.05 5.79 10.25
CA GLU A 278 -12.14 4.86 11.37
C GLU A 278 -12.27 5.59 12.71
N GLU A 279 -11.48 6.65 12.94
CA GLU A 279 -11.58 7.48 14.15
C GLU A 279 -12.96 8.11 14.29
N ALA A 280 -13.47 8.71 13.21
CA ALA A 280 -14.78 9.34 13.18
C ALA A 280 -15.92 8.31 13.35
N ALA A 281 -15.82 7.15 12.71
CA ALA A 281 -16.81 6.09 12.80
C ALA A 281 -16.80 5.41 14.18
N THR A 282 -15.63 5.26 14.79
CA THR A 282 -15.49 4.77 16.17
C THR A 282 -16.12 5.74 17.16
N ALA A 283 -15.89 7.05 17.00
CA ALA A 283 -16.52 8.07 17.82
C ALA A 283 -18.05 8.08 17.66
N ALA A 284 -18.55 7.95 16.42
CA ALA A 284 -19.99 7.85 16.15
C ALA A 284 -20.61 6.58 16.77
N ALA A 285 -19.93 5.43 16.66
CA ALA A 285 -20.37 4.16 17.26
C ALA A 285 -20.46 4.23 18.79
N ALA A 286 -19.64 5.06 19.43
CA ALA A 286 -19.72 5.30 20.87
C ALA A 286 -20.99 6.09 21.28
N GLY A 287 -21.57 6.85 20.35
CA GLY A 287 -22.81 7.61 20.56
C GLY A 287 -24.10 6.85 20.23
N GLY A 288 -24.01 5.68 19.59
CA GLY A 288 -25.15 4.85 19.21
C GLY A 288 -24.84 3.92 18.02
N PRO A 289 -25.82 3.13 17.56
CA PRO A 289 -25.67 2.27 16.39
C PRO A 289 -25.27 3.07 15.15
N LEU A 290 -24.33 2.55 14.37
CA LEU A 290 -23.96 3.13 13.09
C LEU A 290 -25.07 2.88 12.06
N ILE A 291 -25.49 3.94 11.38
CA ILE A 291 -26.45 3.87 10.27
C ILE A 291 -25.74 4.15 8.95
N SER A 292 -26.18 3.47 7.87
CA SER A 292 -25.55 3.55 6.55
C SER A 292 -25.44 4.99 6.01
N ALA A 293 -26.51 5.79 6.13
CA ALA A 293 -26.52 7.18 5.67
C ALA A 293 -25.43 8.03 6.35
N ALA A 294 -25.27 7.90 7.67
CA ALA A 294 -24.25 8.65 8.41
C ALA A 294 -22.82 8.21 8.02
N ILE A 295 -22.62 6.92 7.77
CA ILE A 295 -21.34 6.40 7.25
C ILE A 295 -21.05 6.94 5.85
N GLN A 296 -22.04 6.97 4.96
CA GLN A 296 -21.90 7.49 3.60
C GLN A 296 -21.55 8.98 3.60
N ASP A 297 -22.20 9.79 4.44
CA ASP A 297 -21.86 11.22 4.59
C ASP A 297 -20.43 11.41 5.12
N MET A 298 -20.03 10.57 6.08
CA MET A 298 -18.68 10.58 6.65
C MET A 298 -17.63 10.19 5.60
N GLU A 299 -17.86 9.13 4.84
CA GLU A 299 -17.00 8.71 3.74
C GLU A 299 -16.88 9.84 2.71
N LYS A 300 -18.01 10.34 2.21
CA LYS A 300 -18.04 11.42 1.21
C LYS A 300 -17.21 12.61 1.67
N LYS A 301 -17.44 13.08 2.90
CA LYS A 301 -16.71 14.22 3.47
C LYS A 301 -15.20 13.95 3.52
N ILE A 302 -14.78 12.87 4.17
CA ILE A 302 -13.37 12.60 4.45
C ILE A 302 -12.61 12.26 3.17
N PHE A 303 -13.13 11.36 2.34
CA PHE A 303 -12.44 10.95 1.12
C PHE A 303 -12.40 12.07 0.08
N THR A 304 -13.44 12.87 -0.05
CA THR A 304 -13.39 14.08 -0.92
C THR A 304 -12.35 15.06 -0.39
N GLU A 305 -12.29 15.26 0.93
CA GLU A 305 -11.28 16.12 1.55
C GLU A 305 -9.87 15.63 1.28
N TRP A 306 -9.61 14.32 1.20
CA TRP A 306 -8.27 13.73 0.95
C TRP A 306 -7.91 13.59 -0.52
N LEU A 307 -8.85 13.17 -1.36
CA LEU A 307 -8.63 12.89 -2.78
C LEU A 307 -8.79 14.12 -3.67
N GLY A 308 -9.54 15.15 -3.24
CA GLY A 308 -9.85 16.31 -4.08
C GLY A 308 -10.79 16.00 -5.25
N ALA A 309 -11.38 14.81 -5.28
CA ALA A 309 -12.40 14.39 -6.21
C ALA A 309 -13.62 13.92 -5.43
N ASP A 310 -14.81 14.01 -6.04
CA ASP A 310 -16.03 13.53 -5.41
C ASP A 310 -15.93 12.02 -5.12
N ALA A 311 -16.09 11.68 -3.85
CA ALA A 311 -16.06 10.32 -3.34
C ALA A 311 -17.47 9.79 -3.01
N GLU A 312 -18.53 10.51 -3.39
CA GLU A 312 -19.90 10.06 -3.17
C GLU A 312 -20.17 8.68 -3.80
N GLY A 313 -20.66 7.76 -2.97
CA GLY A 313 -20.94 6.38 -3.36
C GLY A 313 -19.68 5.62 -3.77
N ALA A 314 -18.48 6.07 -3.39
CA ALA A 314 -17.26 5.36 -3.70
C ALA A 314 -17.26 3.98 -3.03
N GLY A 315 -17.72 3.84 -1.78
CA GLY A 315 -17.81 2.54 -1.09
C GLY A 315 -16.44 1.99 -0.65
N PHE A 316 -15.46 2.86 -0.40
CA PHE A 316 -14.13 2.50 0.10
C PHE A 316 -14.20 1.74 1.43
N TRP A 317 -15.07 2.16 2.35
CA TRP A 317 -15.20 1.51 3.64
C TRP A 317 -15.73 0.07 3.52
N MET A 318 -16.74 -0.16 2.67
CA MET A 318 -17.32 -1.49 2.43
C MET A 318 -16.28 -2.48 1.89
N ARG A 319 -15.37 -1.99 1.04
CA ARG A 319 -14.31 -2.81 0.43
C ARG A 319 -13.05 -2.92 1.29
N SER A 320 -13.03 -2.32 2.48
CA SER A 320 -11.86 -2.32 3.35
C SER A 320 -11.95 -3.45 4.37
N ALA A 321 -11.37 -4.61 4.04
CA ALA A 321 -11.28 -5.74 4.96
C ALA A 321 -10.63 -5.35 6.30
N GLY A 322 -9.71 -4.39 6.29
CA GLY A 322 -9.05 -3.87 7.48
C GLY A 322 -9.98 -3.18 8.48
N LEU A 323 -11.17 -2.73 8.08
CA LEU A 323 -12.18 -2.16 8.99
C LEU A 323 -13.00 -3.23 9.74
N PHE A 324 -13.01 -4.47 9.25
CA PHE A 324 -13.79 -5.57 9.82
C PHE A 324 -12.94 -6.62 10.55
N ARG A 325 -11.60 -6.52 10.45
CA ARG A 325 -10.68 -7.40 11.18
C ARG A 325 -10.72 -7.16 12.70
N PRO A 326 -10.49 -8.20 13.52
CA PRO A 326 -10.47 -8.05 14.97
C PRO A 326 -9.23 -7.30 15.48
N GLU A 327 -8.12 -7.34 14.75
CA GLU A 327 -6.93 -6.53 15.05
C GLU A 327 -7.18 -5.05 14.74
N PRO A 328 -6.60 -4.10 15.52
CA PRO A 328 -6.65 -2.68 15.19
C PRO A 328 -6.17 -2.47 13.75
N SER A 329 -6.81 -1.54 13.02
CA SER A 329 -6.58 -1.45 11.59
C SER A 329 -5.09 -1.23 11.33
N GLY A 330 -4.55 -2.02 10.39
CA GLY A 330 -3.17 -1.87 9.95
C GLY A 330 -2.90 -0.53 9.25
N GLY A 331 -3.86 0.41 9.19
CA GLY A 331 -3.73 1.70 8.53
C GLY A 331 -2.64 2.56 9.14
N PHE A 332 -2.63 2.74 10.47
CA PHE A 332 -1.56 3.47 11.16
C PHE A 332 -0.21 2.80 10.93
N ALA A 333 -0.11 1.49 11.19
CA ALA A 333 1.13 0.74 11.04
C ALA A 333 1.67 0.81 9.60
N ARG A 334 0.80 0.67 8.59
CA ARG A 334 1.15 0.78 7.18
C ARG A 334 1.65 2.17 6.82
N LEU A 335 0.93 3.22 7.22
CA LEU A 335 1.28 4.61 6.94
C LEU A 335 2.61 4.99 7.60
N ALA A 336 2.75 4.66 8.89
CA ALA A 336 4.00 4.85 9.63
C ALA A 336 5.15 4.14 8.94
N ARG A 337 5.01 2.84 8.62
CA ARG A 337 6.03 2.06 7.91
C ARG A 337 6.44 2.71 6.59
N ARG A 338 5.48 3.26 5.83
CA ARG A 338 5.77 3.93 4.57
C ARG A 338 6.67 5.15 4.77
N PHE A 339 6.37 6.00 5.75
CA PHE A 339 7.22 7.15 6.11
C PHE A 339 8.59 6.71 6.62
N LEU A 340 8.65 5.72 7.52
CA LEU A 340 9.92 5.23 8.07
C LEU A 340 10.83 4.66 6.97
N SER A 341 10.24 3.97 5.99
CA SER A 341 10.96 3.41 4.85
C SER A 341 11.52 4.48 3.93
N LEU A 342 10.76 5.56 3.69
CA LEU A 342 11.23 6.73 2.95
C LEU A 342 12.38 7.42 3.69
N GLY A 343 12.26 7.58 5.01
CA GLY A 343 13.34 8.13 5.85
C GLY A 343 14.60 7.31 5.78
N LEU A 344 14.47 5.97 5.81
CA LEU A 344 15.60 5.06 5.66
C LEU A 344 16.24 5.16 4.28
N ALA A 345 15.45 5.26 3.20
CA ALA A 345 15.94 5.43 1.84
C ALA A 345 16.63 6.78 1.60
N ALA A 346 16.15 7.85 2.26
CA ALA A 346 16.74 9.19 2.19
C ALA A 346 18.06 9.32 2.97
N GLY A 347 18.32 8.41 3.92
CA GLY A 347 19.51 8.42 4.79
C GLY A 347 20.85 8.14 4.10
N GLY A 348 20.86 7.98 2.77
CA GLY A 348 22.06 7.70 1.98
C GLY A 348 22.38 6.21 1.86
N ARG A 349 23.58 5.90 1.35
CA ARG A 349 24.02 4.52 1.13
C ARG A 349 24.21 3.79 2.46
N LEU A 350 23.54 2.65 2.64
CA LEU A 350 23.75 1.77 3.79
C LEU A 350 24.98 0.88 3.56
N GLY A 351 25.85 0.78 4.57
CA GLY A 351 26.96 -0.19 4.58
C GLY A 351 26.47 -1.61 4.85
N ALA A 352 27.38 -2.59 4.78
CA ALA A 352 27.07 -4.03 4.87
C ALA A 352 26.22 -4.41 6.10
N GLY A 353 26.50 -3.83 7.28
CA GLY A 353 25.73 -4.08 8.51
C GLY A 353 24.51 -3.17 8.72
N GLY A 354 24.26 -2.21 7.83
CA GLY A 354 23.23 -1.18 8.03
C GLY A 354 21.80 -1.72 8.00
N LEU A 355 21.53 -2.75 7.18
CA LEU A 355 20.22 -3.41 7.13
C LEU A 355 19.95 -4.23 8.40
N GLU A 356 20.97 -4.94 8.89
CA GLU A 356 20.90 -5.71 10.13
C GLU A 356 20.67 -4.81 11.33
N GLU A 357 21.35 -3.66 11.37
CA GLU A 357 21.10 -2.64 12.40
C GLU A 357 19.68 -2.07 12.31
N ALA A 358 19.16 -1.79 11.11
CA ALA A 358 17.81 -1.27 10.93
C ALA A 358 16.73 -2.27 11.40
N VAL A 359 16.92 -3.56 11.10
CA VAL A 359 16.05 -4.64 11.58
C VAL A 359 16.21 -4.87 13.08
N SER A 360 17.43 -4.76 13.61
CA SER A 360 17.66 -4.84 15.06
C SER A 360 16.99 -3.69 15.81
N ASP A 361 17.10 -2.46 15.32
CA ASP A 361 16.45 -1.28 15.91
C ASP A 361 14.92 -1.41 15.88
N ALA A 362 14.36 -1.91 14.78
CA ALA A 362 12.93 -2.20 14.67
C ALA A 362 12.42 -3.23 15.69
N ARG A 363 13.31 -4.01 16.27
CA ARG A 363 13.00 -4.99 17.33
C ARG A 363 13.23 -4.42 18.73
N THR A 364 14.28 -3.65 18.92
CA THR A 364 14.73 -3.22 20.26
C THR A 364 14.20 -1.84 20.66
N LEU A 365 13.78 -1.02 19.71
CA LEU A 365 13.26 0.33 19.95
C LEU A 365 11.74 0.36 19.77
N ASP A 366 11.07 1.18 20.56
CA ASP A 366 9.72 1.62 20.25
C ASP A 366 9.71 2.62 19.09
N LEU A 367 8.52 3.00 18.62
CA LEU A 367 8.38 3.92 17.48
C LEU A 367 9.08 5.26 17.72
N ARG A 368 8.93 5.82 18.92
CA ARG A 368 9.55 7.09 19.29
C ARG A 368 11.08 6.99 19.30
N GLY A 369 11.64 5.95 19.90
CA GLY A 369 13.07 5.70 19.97
C GLY A 369 13.68 5.47 18.58
N TRP A 370 12.99 4.73 17.72
CA TRP A 370 13.42 4.52 16.34
C TRP A 370 13.47 5.84 15.56
N ILE A 371 12.39 6.65 15.63
CA ILE A 371 12.33 7.95 14.97
C ILE A 371 13.41 8.89 15.49
N ALA A 372 13.62 8.95 16.81
CA ALA A 372 14.66 9.79 17.40
C ALA A 372 16.07 9.41 16.91
N LYS A 373 16.34 8.10 16.74
CA LYS A 373 17.63 7.60 16.27
C LYS A 373 17.85 7.84 14.77
N ARG A 374 16.85 7.55 13.93
CA ARG A 374 17.02 7.46 12.46
C ARG A 374 16.42 8.61 11.66
N SER A 375 15.55 9.40 12.27
CA SER A 375 14.88 10.53 11.62
C SER A 375 14.83 11.73 12.57
N PRO A 376 15.99 12.31 12.94
CA PRO A 376 16.03 13.50 13.80
C PRO A 376 15.28 14.64 13.10
N GLY A 377 14.12 15.02 13.65
CA GLY A 377 13.14 15.90 12.99
C GLY A 377 11.73 15.29 12.89
N GLY A 378 11.57 14.02 13.26
CA GLY A 378 10.28 13.35 13.42
C GLY A 378 9.50 13.21 12.13
N TRP A 379 8.16 13.13 12.26
CA TRP A 379 7.24 13.01 11.13
C TRP A 379 7.33 14.17 10.13
N SER A 380 7.69 15.38 10.58
CA SER A 380 7.88 16.53 9.70
C SER A 380 9.05 16.32 8.73
N ALA A 381 10.18 15.81 9.21
CA ALA A 381 11.32 15.51 8.35
C ALA A 381 11.03 14.37 7.38
N LEU A 382 10.34 13.32 7.84
CA LEU A 382 9.88 12.21 7.01
C LEU A 382 8.92 12.67 5.89
N SER A 383 8.02 13.60 6.21
CA SER A 383 7.10 14.22 5.24
C SER A 383 7.84 15.05 4.20
N ALA A 384 8.85 15.82 4.60
CA ALA A 384 9.68 16.57 3.66
C ALA A 384 10.42 15.65 2.69
N GLY A 385 11.02 14.56 3.18
CA GLY A 385 11.65 13.56 2.32
C GLY A 385 10.65 12.88 1.36
N ALA A 386 9.41 12.64 1.80
CA ALA A 386 8.36 12.15 0.93
C ALA A 386 8.03 13.15 -0.20
N LEU A 387 7.96 14.45 0.09
CA LEU A 387 7.77 15.50 -0.93
C LEU A 387 8.90 15.52 -1.95
N ASP A 388 10.14 15.34 -1.53
CA ASP A 388 11.29 15.27 -2.44
C ASP A 388 11.14 14.12 -3.44
N THR A 389 10.58 12.98 -3.02
CA THR A 389 10.28 11.88 -3.95
C THR A 389 9.20 12.20 -4.97
N LEU A 390 8.34 13.20 -4.69
CA LEU A 390 7.32 13.72 -5.60
C LEU A 390 7.85 14.83 -6.52
N SER A 391 9.01 15.40 -6.24
CA SER A 391 9.63 16.41 -7.10
C SER A 391 9.81 15.84 -8.51
N GLY A 392 9.31 16.52 -9.54
CA GLY A 392 9.29 16.03 -10.94
C GLY A 392 8.02 15.30 -11.39
N LEU A 393 6.96 15.32 -10.57
CA LEU A 393 5.58 15.10 -11.01
C LEU A 393 4.90 16.39 -11.53
N GLU A 394 5.63 17.51 -11.56
CA GLU A 394 5.13 18.82 -12.01
C GLU A 394 5.21 19.04 -13.52
#